data_AF-A0A9W9RAG3-F1
#
_entry.id   AF-A0A9W9RAG3-F1
#
_cell.length_a   1.000
_cell.length_b   1.000
_cell.length_c   1.000
_cell.angle_alpha   90.00
_cell.angle_beta   90.00
_cell.angle_gamma   90.00
#
_symmetry.space_group_name_H-M   'P 1'
#
loop_
_entity.id
_entity.type
_entity.pdbx_description
1 polymer ?
#
loop_
_entity_poly.entity_id
_entity_poly.type
_entity_poly.pdbx_seq_one_letter_code
_entity_poly.pdbx_strand_id
1 'polypeptide(L)'
;MPKKRAGSESACPKYSRASKRPRAEIDPVARQNTCDSESTKVASISNAKKILDSYNASIQRDHNDIVKPALYAFLEFLPESGRHELITDINQTGGNEEPLYGVFDNLYTGLRSINHRPLTSPISKREQPEALSTSMHTPITRQEDF
;
A
#
# COMPACT_ATOMS: atom_id res chain seq x y z
N MET A 1 -53.45 -25.40 33.48
CA MET A 1 -54.54 -24.40 33.50
C MET A 1 -53.94 -23.02 33.16
N PRO A 2 -54.46 -22.30 32.14
CA PRO A 2 -53.72 -21.31 31.35
C PRO A 2 -54.13 -19.84 31.61
N LYS A 3 -53.24 -18.88 31.32
CA LYS A 3 -53.58 -17.46 31.01
C LYS A 3 -52.58 -16.97 29.95
N LYS A 4 -52.91 -17.00 28.65
CA LYS A 4 -53.53 -15.93 27.82
C LYS A 4 -52.80 -14.58 27.86
N ARG A 5 -52.19 -14.23 26.72
CA ARG A 5 -52.33 -12.97 25.91
C ARG A 5 -51.32 -13.08 24.75
N ALA A 6 -51.70 -13.35 23.51
CA ALA A 6 -52.54 -12.57 22.57
C ALA A 6 -51.92 -11.22 22.19
N GLY A 7 -51.39 -11.17 20.96
CA GLY A 7 -51.60 -10.06 20.01
C GLY A 7 -50.60 -8.91 20.04
N SER A 8 -49.84 -8.73 18.96
CA SER A 8 -50.23 -7.79 17.89
C SER A 8 -49.21 -7.76 16.77
N GLU A 9 -49.70 -8.09 15.58
CA GLU A 9 -49.11 -7.72 14.29
C GLU A 9 -49.16 -6.20 14.13
N SER A 10 -48.17 -5.62 13.42
CA SER A 10 -48.29 -4.32 12.76
C SER A 10 -46.96 -4.03 12.04
N ALA A 11 -46.84 -4.46 10.78
CA ALA A 11 -47.06 -3.61 9.61
C ALA A 11 -45.91 -2.61 9.35
N CYS A 12 -45.10 -2.90 8.34
CA CYS A 12 -44.30 -1.90 7.63
C CYS A 12 -45.23 -0.98 6.84
N PRO A 13 -44.93 0.33 6.77
CA PRO A 13 -45.16 1.07 5.55
C PRO A 13 -43.87 1.69 5.02
N LYS A 14 -43.66 1.46 3.72
CA LYS A 14 -42.72 2.16 2.85
C LYS A 14 -43.10 3.64 2.80
N TYR A 15 -42.14 4.54 3.03
CA TYR A 15 -42.23 5.91 2.55
C TYR A 15 -40.92 6.32 1.88
N SER A 16 -40.96 6.28 0.56
CA SER A 16 -40.05 6.98 -0.33
C SER A 16 -40.12 8.48 -0.03
N ARG A 17 -38.99 9.10 0.32
CA ARG A 17 -38.86 10.56 0.26
C ARG A 17 -37.59 10.91 -0.50
N ALA A 18 -37.77 11.10 -1.80
CA ALA A 18 -36.80 11.77 -2.65
C ALA A 18 -36.56 13.19 -2.09
N SER A 19 -35.48 13.34 -1.34
CA SER A 19 -35.02 14.64 -0.86
C SER A 19 -34.20 15.28 -1.98
N LYS A 20 -34.86 16.09 -2.80
CA LYS A 20 -34.21 17.08 -3.66
C LYS A 20 -33.54 18.10 -2.74
N ARG A 21 -32.24 17.94 -2.47
CA ARG A 21 -31.44 19.03 -1.89
C ARG A 21 -31.07 20.00 -3.02
N PRO A 22 -31.21 21.32 -2.82
CA PRO A 22 -30.78 22.31 -3.79
C PRO A 22 -29.26 22.19 -3.98
N ARG A 23 -28.87 22.21 -5.25
CA ARG A 23 -27.49 22.27 -5.73
C ARG A 23 -26.88 23.56 -5.18
N ALA A 24 -26.12 23.42 -4.10
CA ALA A 24 -25.20 24.47 -3.67
C ALA A 24 -24.17 24.64 -4.80
N GLU A 25 -24.27 25.77 -5.46
CA GLU A 25 -23.27 26.32 -6.35
C GLU A 25 -22.01 26.54 -5.51
N ILE A 26 -21.04 25.63 -5.63
CA ILE A 26 -19.75 25.79 -5.00
C ILE A 26 -18.93 26.63 -5.97
N ASP A 27 -18.78 27.91 -5.63
CA ASP A 27 -17.84 28.84 -6.25
C ASP A 27 -16.44 28.22 -6.38
N PRO A 28 -15.80 28.26 -7.56
CA PRO A 28 -14.42 27.83 -7.71
C PRO A 28 -13.47 29.01 -7.46
N VAL A 29 -13.40 29.51 -6.22
CA VAL A 29 -12.36 30.50 -5.85
C VAL A 29 -11.84 30.21 -4.45
N ALA A 30 -10.72 29.49 -4.38
CA ALA A 30 -9.62 29.76 -3.45
C ALA A 30 -8.46 28.80 -3.75
N ARG A 31 -7.64 29.14 -4.75
CA ARG A 31 -6.27 28.64 -4.84
C ARG A 31 -5.42 29.38 -3.81
N GLN A 32 -5.38 28.86 -2.59
CA GLN A 32 -4.55 29.28 -1.46
C GLN A 32 -4.40 28.02 -0.60
N ASN A 33 -3.26 27.37 -0.33
CA ASN A 33 -1.87 27.80 -0.16
C ASN A 33 -0.94 26.60 -0.38
N THR A 34 0.11 26.71 -1.20
CA THR A 34 1.16 25.68 -1.34
C THR A 34 2.42 25.98 -0.53
N CYS A 35 2.39 26.94 0.40
CA CYS A 35 3.60 27.42 1.09
C CYS A 35 3.84 26.79 2.48
N ASP A 36 2.79 26.36 3.20
CA ASP A 36 2.93 25.86 4.58
C ASP A 36 3.35 24.39 4.67
N SER A 37 3.34 23.67 3.54
CA SER A 37 3.69 22.25 3.49
C SER A 37 5.18 21.97 3.58
N GLU A 38 6.04 22.92 3.22
CA GLU A 38 7.50 22.68 3.21
C GLU A 38 8.11 22.88 4.61
N SER A 39 7.68 23.93 5.33
CA SER A 39 8.12 24.23 6.70
C SER A 39 7.80 23.08 7.68
N THR A 40 6.59 22.52 7.58
CA THR A 40 6.15 21.39 8.40
C THR A 40 6.94 20.11 8.08
N LYS A 41 7.18 19.81 6.80
CA LYS A 41 8.01 18.67 6.38
C LYS A 41 9.45 18.77 6.89
N VAL A 42 10.09 19.93 6.76
CA VAL A 42 11.47 20.15 7.26
C VAL A 42 11.53 20.00 8.78
N ALA A 43 10.54 20.51 9.50
CA ALA A 43 10.44 20.34 10.95
C ALA A 43 10.32 18.85 11.33
N SER A 44 9.45 18.08 10.67
CA SER A 44 9.26 16.65 10.94
C SER A 44 10.52 15.81 10.69
N ILE A 45 11.27 16.10 9.61
CA ILE A 45 12.56 15.44 9.32
C ILE A 45 13.58 15.79 10.41
N SER A 46 13.67 17.06 10.79
CA SER A 46 14.61 17.50 11.81
C SER A 46 14.33 16.85 13.16
N ASN A 47 13.05 16.66 13.51
CA ASN A 47 12.66 16.00 14.74
C ASN A 47 13.01 14.50 14.73
N ALA A 48 12.73 13.81 13.63
CA ALA A 48 13.10 12.41 13.47
C ALA A 48 14.63 12.22 13.59
N LYS A 49 15.43 13.11 13.01
CA LYS A 49 16.90 13.09 13.17
C LYS A 49 17.34 13.30 14.61
N LYS A 50 16.72 14.23 15.36
CA LYS A 50 17.01 14.42 16.79
C LYS A 50 16.71 13.17 17.62
N ILE A 51 15.60 12.50 17.32
CA ILE A 51 15.22 11.24 17.96
C ILE A 51 16.28 10.16 17.67
N LEU A 52 16.70 10.01 16.41
CA LEU A 52 17.79 9.11 16.03
C LEU A 52 19.12 9.48 16.71
N ASP A 53 19.37 10.76 16.94
CA ASP A 53 20.57 11.22 17.63
C ASP A 53 20.58 10.87 19.11
N SER A 54 19.41 10.84 19.73
CA SER A 54 19.22 10.40 21.12
C SER A 54 19.26 8.88 21.29
N TYR A 55 19.21 8.11 20.20
CA TYR A 55 19.30 6.66 20.27
C TYR A 55 20.65 6.25 20.85
N ASN A 56 20.58 5.69 22.06
CA ASN A 56 21.69 5.02 22.70
C ASN A 56 21.37 3.53 22.70
N ALA A 57 22.37 2.68 22.54
CA ALA A 57 22.16 1.24 22.53
C ALA A 57 22.27 0.71 23.97
N SER A 58 21.38 1.15 24.87
CA SER A 58 21.48 0.77 26.29
C SER A 58 21.15 -0.71 26.51
N ILE A 59 20.26 -1.27 25.67
CA ILE A 59 19.92 -2.68 25.63
C ILE A 59 20.81 -3.37 24.60
N GLN A 60 21.63 -4.34 25.02
CA GLN A 60 22.41 -5.17 24.08
C GLN A 60 21.48 -5.97 23.16
N ARG A 61 21.44 -5.61 21.88
CA ARG A 61 20.78 -6.36 20.81
C ARG A 61 21.78 -6.58 19.69
N ASP A 62 21.54 -7.62 18.91
CA ASP A 62 22.26 -7.83 17.68
C ASP A 62 22.05 -6.61 16.77
N HIS A 63 23.12 -6.13 16.14
CA HIS A 63 23.08 -5.05 15.14
C HIS A 63 22.77 -3.63 15.65
N ASN A 64 22.85 -3.35 16.95
CA ASN A 64 22.65 -1.98 17.47
C ASN A 64 23.56 -0.93 16.81
N ASP A 65 24.76 -1.33 16.39
CA ASP A 65 25.73 -0.52 15.68
C ASP A 65 25.23 -0.07 14.29
N ILE A 66 24.30 -0.82 13.68
CA ILE A 66 23.78 -0.50 12.34
C ILE A 66 22.41 0.19 12.36
N VAL A 67 21.66 0.14 13.48
CA VAL A 67 20.29 0.70 13.56
C VAL A 67 20.28 2.18 13.20
N LYS A 68 21.10 2.98 13.89
CA LYS A 68 21.19 4.43 13.65
C LYS A 68 21.61 4.74 12.21
N PRO A 69 22.76 4.27 11.69
CA PRO A 69 23.16 4.59 10.32
C PRO A 69 22.18 4.05 9.26
N ALA A 70 21.56 2.89 9.48
CA ALA A 70 20.55 2.37 8.56
C ALA A 70 19.30 3.28 8.49
N LEU A 71 18.78 3.73 9.64
CA LEU A 71 17.63 4.65 9.66
C LEU A 71 17.94 5.99 8.99
N TYR A 72 19.17 6.52 9.14
CA TYR A 72 19.59 7.70 8.36
C TYR A 72 19.62 7.42 6.86
N ALA A 73 20.18 6.28 6.45
CA ALA A 73 20.22 5.89 5.05
C ALA A 73 18.80 5.74 4.48
N PHE A 74 17.87 5.14 5.22
CA PHE A 74 16.48 5.02 4.78
C PHE A 74 15.78 6.37 4.64
N LEU A 75 16.04 7.33 5.54
CA LEU A 75 15.52 8.69 5.39
C LEU A 75 16.05 9.41 4.14
N GLU A 76 17.23 9.04 3.65
CA GLU A 76 17.85 9.61 2.45
C GLU A 76 17.38 8.91 1.16
N PHE A 77 17.39 7.58 1.15
CA PHE A 77 17.20 6.78 -0.06
C PHE A 77 15.76 6.30 -0.30
N LEU A 78 14.88 6.31 0.71
CA LEU A 78 13.48 5.96 0.47
C LEU A 78 12.77 7.01 -0.40
N PRO A 79 11.83 6.58 -1.26
CA PRO A 79 10.95 7.49 -1.97
C PRO A 79 10.14 8.33 -0.97
N GLU A 80 9.63 9.49 -1.41
CA GLU A 80 8.96 10.45 -0.54
C GLU A 80 7.84 9.83 0.30
N SER A 81 7.05 8.92 -0.28
CA SER A 81 5.99 8.18 0.42
C SER A 81 6.53 7.36 1.60
N GLY A 82 7.50 6.48 1.34
CA GLY A 82 8.09 5.63 2.38
C GLY A 82 8.88 6.43 3.42
N ARG A 83 9.51 7.54 2.99
CA ARG A 83 10.19 8.46 3.89
C ARG A 83 9.21 9.14 4.85
N HIS A 84 8.05 9.55 4.38
CA HIS A 84 7.02 10.20 5.20
C HIS A 84 6.46 9.24 6.26
N GLU A 85 6.19 8.00 5.89
CA GLU A 85 5.79 6.94 6.82
C GLU A 85 6.88 6.71 7.87
N LEU A 86 8.13 6.53 7.44
CA LEU A 86 9.26 6.33 8.36
C LEU A 86 9.46 7.50 9.34
N ILE A 87 9.36 8.74 8.87
CA ILE A 87 9.44 9.93 9.74
C ILE A 87 8.31 9.91 10.77
N THR A 88 7.11 9.53 10.36
CA THR A 88 5.94 9.45 11.24
C THR A 88 6.18 8.40 12.33
N ASP A 89 6.63 7.21 11.94
CA ASP A 89 6.92 6.11 12.86
C ASP A 89 8.02 6.49 13.86
N ILE A 90 9.14 7.06 13.39
CA ILE A 90 10.23 7.54 14.27
C ILE A 90 9.72 8.59 15.24
N ASN A 91 8.93 9.56 14.79
CA ASN A 91 8.38 10.61 15.65
C ASN A 91 7.42 10.06 16.72
N GLN A 92 6.68 8.99 16.42
CA GLN A 92 5.78 8.33 17.36
C GLN A 92 6.51 7.55 18.46
N THR A 93 7.77 7.14 18.24
CA THR A 93 8.56 6.42 19.26
C THR A 93 8.84 7.27 20.49
N GLY A 94 8.82 8.61 20.36
CA GLY A 94 9.11 9.53 21.46
C GLY A 94 10.54 9.45 22.00
N GLY A 95 11.49 8.91 21.22
CA GLY A 95 12.87 8.73 21.69
C GLY A 95 13.12 7.45 22.48
N ASN A 96 12.12 6.58 22.61
CA ASN A 96 12.30 5.30 23.27
C ASN A 96 13.08 4.32 22.38
N GLU A 97 14.13 3.71 22.93
CA GLU A 97 15.04 2.81 22.20
C GLU A 97 14.32 1.56 21.65
N GLU A 98 13.42 0.97 22.45
CA GLU A 98 12.73 -0.27 22.09
C GLU A 98 11.77 -0.10 20.89
N PRO A 99 10.86 0.88 20.88
CA PRO A 99 10.04 1.19 19.71
C PRO A 99 10.87 1.56 18.48
N LEU A 100 11.97 2.30 18.66
CA LEU A 100 12.82 2.73 17.53
C LEU A 100 13.52 1.55 16.86
N TYR A 101 14.00 0.59 17.64
CA TYR A 101 14.49 -0.67 17.09
C TYR A 101 13.37 -1.44 16.38
N GLY A 102 12.14 -1.43 16.91
CA GLY A 102 10.99 -2.04 16.24
C GLY A 102 10.70 -1.45 14.86
N VAL A 103 10.85 -0.13 14.70
CA VAL A 103 10.76 0.55 13.39
C VAL A 103 11.84 0.02 12.45
N PHE A 104 13.08 -0.09 12.92
CA PHE A 104 14.18 -0.66 12.13
C PHE A 104 13.91 -2.11 11.72
N ASP A 105 13.49 -2.97 12.65
CA ASP A 105 13.25 -4.40 12.42
C ASP A 105 12.10 -4.63 11.42
N ASN A 106 11.02 -3.87 11.55
CA ASN A 106 9.89 -3.90 10.60
C ASN A 106 10.35 -3.51 9.19
N LEU A 107 11.13 -2.44 9.07
CA LEU A 107 11.63 -1.96 7.79
C LEU A 107 12.61 -2.96 7.15
N TYR A 108 13.54 -3.47 7.95
CA TYR A 108 14.52 -4.47 7.51
C TYR A 108 13.84 -5.77 7.05
N THR A 109 12.89 -6.28 7.83
CA THR A 109 12.14 -7.50 7.52
C THR A 109 11.23 -7.32 6.31
N GLY A 110 10.58 -6.16 6.18
CA GLY A 110 9.76 -5.81 5.02
C GLY A 110 10.56 -5.81 3.73
N LEU A 111 11.74 -5.18 3.72
CA LEU A 111 12.63 -5.15 2.56
C LEU A 111 13.16 -6.53 2.19
N ARG A 112 13.53 -7.33 3.20
CA ARG A 112 13.97 -8.71 2.98
C ARG A 112 12.87 -9.57 2.35
N SER A 113 11.62 -9.37 2.76
CA SER A 113 10.47 -10.10 2.22
C SER A 113 10.19 -9.79 0.75
N ILE A 114 10.48 -8.56 0.30
CA ILE A 114 10.33 -8.16 -1.11
C ILE A 114 11.42 -8.79 -1.98
N ASN A 115 12.67 -8.83 -1.49
CA ASN A 115 13.81 -9.41 -2.22
C ASN A 115 13.76 -10.94 -2.34
N HIS A 116 12.92 -11.62 -1.55
CA HIS A 116 12.70 -13.06 -1.64
C HIS A 116 11.53 -13.47 -2.52
N ARG A 117 10.89 -12.56 -3.26
CA ARG A 117 10.03 -13.00 -4.36
C ARG A 117 10.93 -13.66 -5.40
N PRO A 118 10.81 -14.98 -5.66
CA PRO A 118 11.41 -15.54 -6.86
C PRO A 118 10.83 -14.73 -8.01
N LEU A 119 11.71 -14.07 -8.78
CA LEU A 119 11.41 -13.70 -10.15
C LEU A 119 11.09 -15.03 -10.84
N THR A 120 9.83 -15.46 -10.77
CA THR A 120 9.35 -16.56 -11.60
C THR A 120 9.58 -16.07 -13.01
N SER A 121 10.61 -16.65 -13.63
CA SER A 121 11.06 -16.32 -14.97
C SER A 121 9.85 -16.20 -15.89
N PRO A 122 9.78 -15.18 -16.76
CA PRO A 122 8.76 -15.16 -17.79
C PRO A 122 8.88 -16.46 -18.56
N ILE A 123 7.77 -17.18 -18.66
CA ILE A 123 7.56 -18.43 -19.39
C ILE A 123 8.55 -18.57 -20.56
N SER A 124 9.63 -19.33 -20.35
CA SER A 124 10.37 -19.97 -21.44
C SER A 124 9.68 -21.31 -21.72
N LYS A 125 8.53 -21.22 -22.37
CA LYS A 125 7.95 -22.34 -23.14
C LYS A 125 7.56 -21.81 -24.52
N ARG A 126 8.53 -21.22 -25.21
CA ARG A 126 8.60 -21.24 -26.67
C ARG A 126 9.51 -22.41 -27.01
N GLU A 127 9.22 -23.09 -28.12
CA GLU A 127 9.83 -24.34 -28.61
C GLU A 127 9.17 -25.64 -28.10
N GLN A 128 7.98 -25.91 -28.67
CA GLN A 128 7.72 -27.24 -29.23
C GLN A 128 7.84 -27.10 -30.75
N PRO A 129 8.97 -27.43 -31.39
CA PRO A 129 8.95 -27.86 -32.78
C PRO A 129 8.38 -29.28 -32.80
N GLU A 130 7.75 -29.68 -33.91
CA GLU A 130 7.19 -31.03 -34.16
C GLU A 130 5.72 -31.25 -33.77
N ALA A 131 4.82 -30.54 -34.45
CA ALA A 131 3.51 -31.10 -34.81
C ALA A 131 3.09 -30.63 -36.21
N LEU A 132 4.03 -30.67 -37.17
CA LEU A 132 3.72 -30.65 -38.61
C LEU A 132 3.51 -32.10 -39.06
N SER A 133 2.39 -32.73 -38.70
CA SER A 133 1.94 -33.94 -39.40
C SER A 133 0.49 -34.26 -39.04
N THR A 134 -0.44 -33.74 -39.83
CA THR A 134 -1.68 -34.37 -40.34
C THR A 134 -2.61 -33.30 -40.90
N SER A 135 -2.26 -32.78 -42.07
CA SER A 135 -3.22 -32.16 -42.99
C SER A 135 -2.96 -32.79 -44.36
N MET A 136 -3.15 -34.11 -44.44
CA MET A 136 -3.47 -34.74 -45.70
C MET A 136 -4.99 -34.74 -45.80
N HIS A 137 -5.50 -34.00 -46.78
CA HIS A 137 -6.49 -34.46 -47.77
C HIS A 137 -7.57 -33.41 -48.06
N THR A 138 -7.34 -32.58 -49.07
CA THR A 138 -8.33 -32.25 -50.12
C THR A 138 -7.60 -31.74 -51.37
N PRO A 139 -7.59 -32.49 -52.48
CA PRO A 139 -7.21 -31.92 -53.77
C PRO A 139 -8.37 -31.07 -54.32
N ILE A 140 -8.14 -29.76 -54.42
CA ILE A 140 -8.91 -28.84 -55.26
C ILE A 140 -8.40 -29.00 -56.69
N THR A 141 -9.25 -29.50 -57.59
CA THR A 141 -8.97 -29.51 -59.04
C THR A 141 -10.02 -28.68 -59.78
N ARG A 142 -9.61 -27.42 -60.00
CA ARG A 142 -9.73 -26.57 -61.20
C ARG A 142 -10.78 -26.98 -62.26
N GLN A 143 -11.77 -26.12 -62.45
CA GLN A 143 -12.56 -26.04 -63.68
C GLN A 143 -11.67 -25.53 -64.82
N GLU A 144 -11.70 -26.23 -65.95
CA GLU A 144 -11.35 -25.65 -67.25
C GLU A 144 -12.55 -25.84 -68.17
N ASP A 145 -12.98 -24.71 -68.74
CA ASP A 145 -14.03 -24.58 -69.74
C ASP A 145 -13.69 -25.34 -71.02
N PHE A 146 -14.68 -26.06 -71.58
CA PHE A 146 -14.98 -26.17 -73.02
C PHE A 146 -16.45 -26.52 -73.23
#